data_AF-A0A830C1R0-F1
#
_entry.id   AF-A0A830C1R0-F1
#
_cell.length_a   1.000
_cell.length_b   1.000
_cell.length_c   1.000
_cell.angle_alpha   90.00
_cell.angle_beta   90.00
_cell.angle_gamma   90.00
#
_symmetry.space_group_name_H-M   'P 1'
#
loop_
_entity.id
_entity.type
_entity.pdbx_description
1 polymer ?
#
loop_
_entity_poly.entity_id
_entity_poly.type
_entity_poly.pdbx_seq_one_letter_code
_entity_poly.pdbx_strand_id
1 'polypeptide(L)'
;MRFVAMKLRNSEKEDNKEEKNDGGDEDTWQPSMEGFLKYLVDSELVFRTVERIVDESSDVSYVYFRKTGLERSDCILKDLEWLRSEQGNVIPEPSNPGVTYVEYLKELAENSPPLFLCHFYNIYFSHIAGGQVIAKQVSDKLLKGREMEFYKWDGDAQELLRGVREKLNALGEHWSRDEKNKCLREATKAFRSLGQIVRLIIL
;
A
#
# COMPACT_ATOMS: atom_id res chain seq x y z
N MET A 1 7.89 23.00 7.77
CA MET A 1 7.43 21.63 8.12
C MET A 1 6.30 21.09 7.27
N ARG A 2 5.50 21.97 6.65
CA ARG A 2 4.77 21.68 5.40
C ARG A 2 5.62 21.00 4.29
N PHE A 3 6.94 20.94 4.38
CA PHE A 3 7.82 20.70 3.24
C PHE A 3 7.92 19.23 2.78
N VAL A 4 7.91 18.23 3.66
CA VAL A 4 8.02 16.81 3.24
C VAL A 4 6.67 16.33 2.69
N ALA A 5 5.60 16.48 3.45
CA ALA A 5 4.25 16.15 3.01
C ALA A 5 3.73 17.07 1.87
N MET A 6 4.00 18.38 1.85
CA MET A 6 3.65 19.20 0.67
C MET A 6 4.55 18.92 -0.52
N LYS A 7 5.79 18.42 -0.35
CA LYS A 7 6.62 18.04 -1.49
C LYS A 7 6.22 16.68 -2.04
N LEU A 8 5.78 15.72 -1.22
CA LEU A 8 5.09 14.52 -1.70
C LEU A 8 3.80 14.88 -2.44
N ARG A 9 3.00 15.80 -1.88
CA ARG A 9 1.77 16.30 -2.53
C ARG A 9 2.04 17.19 -3.75
N ASN A 10 3.19 17.86 -3.84
CA ASN A 10 3.55 18.69 -4.99
C ASN A 10 4.28 17.89 -6.06
N SER A 11 5.04 16.84 -5.73
CA SER A 11 5.52 15.86 -6.71
C SER A 11 4.34 15.13 -7.33
N GLU A 12 3.30 14.78 -6.54
CA GLU A 12 2.02 14.32 -7.08
C GLU A 12 1.40 15.30 -8.08
N LYS A 13 1.51 16.62 -7.87
CA LYS A 13 0.95 17.64 -8.79
C LYS A 13 1.82 17.91 -10.02
N GLU A 14 3.14 17.68 -9.92
CA GLU A 14 4.06 17.81 -11.05
C GLU A 14 3.98 16.56 -11.93
N ASP A 15 3.86 15.36 -11.34
CA ASP A 15 3.62 14.10 -12.07
C ASP A 15 2.19 14.06 -12.66
N ASN A 16 1.16 14.57 -11.96
CA ASN A 16 -0.20 14.67 -12.50
C ASN A 16 -0.40 15.74 -13.59
N LYS A 17 0.63 16.52 -13.94
CA LYS A 17 0.53 17.53 -15.01
C LYS A 17 0.86 16.99 -16.40
N GLU A 18 1.37 15.76 -16.50
CA GLU A 18 1.65 15.12 -17.80
C GLU A 18 0.57 14.13 -18.26
N GLU A 19 -0.50 13.91 -17.49
CA GLU A 19 -1.63 13.07 -17.92
C GLU A 19 -2.88 13.92 -18.17
N LYS A 20 -2.92 14.55 -19.34
CA LYS A 20 -4.19 14.94 -19.96
C LYS A 20 -4.25 14.42 -21.40
N ASN A 21 -5.36 13.71 -21.64
CA ASN A 21 -5.81 13.05 -22.87
C ASN A 21 -5.14 11.71 -23.19
N ASP A 22 -5.79 10.61 -22.78
CA ASP A 22 -6.35 9.73 -23.80
C ASP A 22 -7.69 9.11 -23.35
N GLY A 23 -8.72 9.29 -24.17
CA GLY A 23 -10.06 8.75 -23.96
C GLY A 23 -10.19 7.37 -24.58
N GLY A 24 -9.32 6.43 -24.18
CA GLY A 24 -9.20 5.12 -24.85
C GLY A 24 -9.02 3.89 -23.95
N ASP A 25 -8.99 4.00 -22.62
CA ASP A 25 -8.38 2.95 -21.78
C ASP A 25 -9.34 2.11 -20.88
N GLU A 26 -10.67 2.34 -20.93
CA GLU A 26 -11.61 1.48 -20.18
C GLU A 26 -11.76 0.08 -20.77
N ASP A 27 -11.51 -0.10 -22.07
CA ASP A 27 -11.60 -1.41 -22.74
C ASP A 27 -10.36 -2.29 -22.50
N THR A 28 -9.21 -1.71 -22.15
CA THR A 28 -7.91 -2.40 -22.01
C THR A 28 -7.66 -2.96 -20.61
N TRP A 29 -8.27 -2.39 -19.56
CA TRP A 29 -8.11 -2.89 -18.20
C TRP A 29 -9.17 -3.95 -17.85
N GLN A 30 -8.81 -5.22 -18.00
CA GLN A 30 -9.67 -6.36 -17.69
C GLN A 30 -9.05 -7.22 -16.57
N PRO A 31 -9.64 -7.23 -15.36
CA PRO A 31 -9.11 -8.04 -14.27
C PRO A 31 -9.42 -9.52 -14.51
N SER A 32 -8.49 -10.39 -14.11
CA SER A 32 -8.71 -11.84 -14.09
C SER A 32 -8.80 -12.33 -12.64
N MET A 33 -9.52 -13.43 -12.39
CA MET A 33 -9.57 -14.01 -11.03
C MET A 33 -8.19 -14.53 -10.59
N GLU A 34 -7.43 -15.14 -11.51
CA GLU A 34 -6.08 -15.62 -11.23
C GLU A 34 -5.14 -14.46 -10.85
N GLY A 35 -5.16 -13.40 -11.64
CA GLY A 35 -4.38 -12.20 -11.41
C GLY A 35 -4.77 -11.47 -10.12
N PHE A 36 -6.08 -11.40 -9.84
CA PHE A 36 -6.58 -10.81 -8.60
C PHE A 36 -6.16 -11.61 -7.36
N LEU A 37 -6.15 -12.95 -7.42
CA LEU A 37 -5.65 -13.79 -6.32
C LEU A 37 -4.16 -13.55 -6.07
N LYS A 38 -3.33 -13.46 -7.12
CA LYS A 38 -1.90 -13.10 -6.98
C LYS A 38 -1.74 -11.72 -6.35
N TYR A 39 -2.52 -10.74 -6.78
CA TYR A 39 -2.55 -9.40 -6.19
C TYR A 39 -2.86 -9.43 -4.69
N LEU A 40 -3.91 -10.16 -4.28
CA LEU A 40 -4.29 -10.27 -2.87
C LEU A 40 -3.20 -10.97 -2.04
N VAL A 41 -2.62 -12.07 -2.53
CA VAL A 41 -1.55 -12.79 -1.81
C VAL A 41 -0.31 -11.91 -1.65
N ASP A 42 0.14 -11.23 -2.70
CA ASP A 42 1.29 -10.33 -2.63
C ASP A 42 1.01 -9.11 -1.74
N SER A 43 -0.21 -8.58 -1.79
CA SER A 43 -0.64 -7.49 -0.91
C SER A 43 -0.67 -7.93 0.55
N GLU A 44 -1.22 -9.12 0.85
CA GLU A 44 -1.21 -9.70 2.21
C GLU A 44 0.22 -9.79 2.73
N LEU A 45 1.13 -10.33 1.93
CA LEU A 45 2.53 -10.50 2.30
C LEU A 45 3.19 -9.16 2.64
N VAL A 46 2.92 -8.11 1.85
CA VAL A 46 3.41 -6.75 2.10
C VAL A 46 2.82 -6.17 3.39
N PHE A 47 1.49 -6.19 3.54
CA PHE A 47 0.81 -5.64 4.72
C PHE A 47 1.23 -6.36 6.00
N ARG A 48 1.19 -7.69 6.01
CA ARG A 48 1.66 -8.49 7.16
C ARG A 48 3.10 -8.20 7.51
N THR A 49 3.97 -7.99 6.52
CA THR A 49 5.38 -7.64 6.76
C THR A 49 5.52 -6.28 7.44
N VAL A 50 4.90 -5.23 6.90
CA VAL A 50 5.03 -3.89 7.49
C VAL A 50 4.39 -3.81 8.87
N GLU A 51 3.27 -4.50 9.07
CA GLU A 51 2.58 -4.59 10.36
C GLU A 51 3.46 -5.29 11.39
N ARG A 52 4.04 -6.44 11.04
CA ARG A 52 4.93 -7.19 11.93
C ARG A 52 6.20 -6.41 12.28
N ILE A 53 6.84 -5.76 11.31
CA ILE A 53 8.03 -4.93 11.55
C ILE A 53 7.73 -3.85 12.61
N VAL A 54 6.57 -3.20 12.49
CA VAL A 54 6.17 -2.13 13.41
C VAL A 54 5.77 -2.67 14.78
N ASP A 55 5.06 -3.80 14.83
CA ASP A 55 4.59 -4.40 16.08
C ASP A 55 5.74 -5.00 16.91
N GLU A 56 6.69 -5.69 16.27
CA GLU A 56 7.77 -6.41 16.94
C GLU A 56 8.99 -5.52 17.26
N SER A 57 9.17 -4.40 16.57
CA SER A 57 10.38 -3.59 16.73
C SER A 57 10.47 -2.88 18.09
N SER A 58 11.65 -2.92 18.70
CA SER A 58 11.96 -2.11 19.90
C SER A 58 12.43 -0.69 19.59
N ASP A 59 12.59 -0.33 18.30
CA ASP A 59 12.95 1.02 17.88
C ASP A 59 11.80 1.99 18.15
N VAL A 60 12.09 3.03 18.94
CA VAL A 60 11.13 4.08 19.32
C VAL A 60 10.49 4.77 18.11
N SER A 61 11.17 4.78 16.96
CA SER A 61 10.68 5.32 15.69
C SER A 61 9.44 4.59 15.19
N TYR A 62 9.32 3.28 15.46
CA TYR A 62 8.23 2.44 14.94
C TYR A 62 7.07 2.30 15.93
N VAL A 63 7.32 2.38 17.24
CA VAL A 63 6.29 2.17 18.28
C VAL A 63 5.06 3.05 18.09
N TYR A 64 5.22 4.28 17.60
CA TYR A 64 4.11 5.22 17.33
C TYR A 64 3.14 4.76 16.23
N PHE A 65 3.57 3.82 15.38
CA PHE A 65 2.83 3.32 14.22
C PHE A 65 2.16 1.97 14.47
N ARG A 66 2.22 1.45 15.70
CA ARG A 66 1.45 0.26 16.08
C ARG A 66 -0.02 0.58 16.19
N LYS A 67 -0.88 -0.36 15.78
CA LYS A 67 -2.33 -0.31 15.97
C LYS A 67 -2.94 1.01 15.49
N THR A 68 -2.57 1.39 14.28
CA THR A 68 -3.05 2.60 13.61
C THR A 68 -4.51 2.51 13.21
N GLY A 69 -5.09 1.31 13.16
CA GLY A 69 -6.40 1.03 12.60
C GLY A 69 -6.35 0.86 11.07
N LEU A 70 -5.18 1.03 10.46
CA LEU A 70 -4.99 0.89 9.02
C LEU A 70 -4.61 -0.53 8.61
N GLU A 71 -4.15 -1.38 9.53
CA GLU A 71 -3.68 -2.74 9.31
C GLU A 71 -4.66 -3.54 8.44
N ARG A 72 -4.16 -4.24 7.40
CA ARG A 72 -4.97 -4.89 6.35
C ARG A 72 -4.74 -6.39 6.22
N SER A 73 -3.67 -6.95 6.77
CA SER A 73 -3.34 -8.38 6.59
C SER A 73 -4.52 -9.30 6.91
N ASP A 74 -5.12 -9.15 8.09
CA ASP A 74 -6.28 -9.95 8.53
C ASP A 74 -7.51 -9.78 7.62
N CYS A 75 -7.75 -8.56 7.11
CA CYS A 75 -8.84 -8.30 6.18
C CYS A 75 -8.63 -9.05 4.85
N ILE A 76 -7.41 -9.05 4.34
CA ILE A 76 -7.06 -9.79 3.11
C ILE A 76 -7.18 -11.30 3.33
N LEU A 77 -6.74 -11.81 4.48
CA LEU A 77 -6.87 -13.24 4.81
C LEU A 77 -8.33 -13.69 4.86
N LYS A 78 -9.25 -12.87 5.39
CA LYS A 78 -10.70 -13.16 5.36
C LYS A 78 -11.24 -13.22 3.94
N ASP A 79 -10.79 -12.29 3.09
CA ASP A 79 -11.19 -12.25 1.69
C ASP A 79 -10.66 -13.45 0.88
N LEU A 80 -9.39 -13.83 1.09
CA LEU A 80 -8.79 -15.02 0.49
C LEU A 80 -9.50 -16.31 0.95
N GLU A 81 -9.85 -16.41 2.23
CA GLU A 81 -10.58 -17.57 2.73
C GLU A 81 -11.99 -17.66 2.15
N TRP A 82 -12.69 -16.53 1.99
CA TRP A 82 -13.96 -16.49 1.29
C TRP A 82 -13.82 -16.91 -0.19
N LEU A 83 -12.80 -16.40 -0.90
CA LEU A 83 -12.54 -16.78 -2.30
C LEU A 83 -12.23 -18.27 -2.44
N ARG A 84 -11.58 -18.87 -1.44
CA ARG A 84 -11.32 -20.32 -1.41
C ARG A 84 -12.60 -21.11 -1.13
N SER A 85 -13.28 -20.82 -0.04
CA SER A 85 -14.42 -21.60 0.47
C SER A 85 -15.68 -21.44 -0.37
N GLU A 86 -16.03 -20.21 -0.75
CA GLU A 86 -17.30 -19.90 -1.42
C GLU A 86 -17.20 -19.86 -2.95
N GLN A 87 -15.99 -19.71 -3.50
CA GLN A 87 -15.77 -19.65 -4.95
C GLN A 87 -14.89 -20.80 -5.47
N GLY A 88 -14.37 -21.66 -4.60
CA GLY A 88 -13.58 -22.84 -4.99
C GLY A 88 -12.21 -22.52 -5.58
N ASN A 89 -11.69 -21.31 -5.36
CA ASN A 89 -10.41 -20.90 -5.92
C ASN A 89 -9.23 -21.57 -5.21
N VAL A 90 -8.17 -21.85 -5.98
CA VAL A 90 -6.87 -22.23 -5.43
C VAL A 90 -6.08 -20.96 -5.16
N ILE A 91 -5.66 -20.77 -3.90
CA ILE A 91 -4.87 -19.60 -3.52
C ILE A 91 -3.41 -19.86 -3.94
N PRO A 92 -2.81 -19.01 -4.78
CA PRO A 92 -1.44 -19.19 -5.24
C PRO A 92 -0.43 -18.88 -4.12
N GLU A 93 0.81 -19.33 -4.32
CA GLU A 93 1.94 -18.87 -3.52
C GLU A 93 2.31 -17.41 -3.87
N PRO A 94 2.96 -16.68 -2.96
CA PRO A 94 3.44 -15.32 -3.24
C PRO A 94 4.34 -15.25 -4.48
N SER A 95 4.13 -14.21 -5.27
CA SER A 95 4.84 -14.00 -6.53
C SER A 95 6.07 -13.09 -6.36
N ASN A 96 6.91 -13.04 -7.41
CA ASN A 96 8.18 -12.32 -7.34
C ASN A 96 8.03 -10.82 -6.96
N PRO A 97 7.06 -10.05 -7.48
CA PRO A 97 6.82 -8.67 -7.04
C PRO A 97 6.67 -8.51 -5.52
N GLY A 98 5.80 -9.30 -4.90
CA GLY A 98 5.57 -9.26 -3.45
C GLY A 98 6.79 -9.70 -2.65
N VAL A 99 7.43 -10.81 -3.04
CA VAL A 99 8.63 -11.33 -2.36
C VAL A 99 9.77 -10.33 -2.40
N THR A 100 10.09 -9.82 -3.59
CA THR A 100 11.18 -8.84 -3.78
C THR A 100 10.91 -7.57 -2.98
N TYR A 101 9.65 -7.12 -2.96
CA TYR A 101 9.31 -5.90 -2.24
C TYR A 101 9.43 -6.08 -0.72
N VAL A 102 8.99 -7.22 -0.18
CA VAL A 102 9.10 -7.51 1.25
C VAL A 102 10.55 -7.68 1.71
N GLU A 103 11.42 -8.29 0.90
CA GLU A 103 12.85 -8.34 1.18
C GLU A 103 13.45 -6.94 1.27
N TYR A 104 13.10 -6.06 0.33
CA TYR A 104 13.54 -4.68 0.35
C TYR A 104 13.03 -3.90 1.58
N LEU A 105 11.76 -4.09 1.96
CA LEU A 105 11.18 -3.45 3.15
C LEU A 105 11.88 -3.88 4.44
N LYS A 106 12.26 -5.16 4.56
CA LYS A 106 13.03 -5.68 5.70
C LYS A 106 14.43 -5.06 5.76
N GLU A 107 15.13 -4.99 4.63
CA GLU A 107 16.44 -4.34 4.55
C GLU A 107 16.34 -2.86 4.99
N LEU A 108 15.33 -2.13 4.52
CA LEU A 108 15.12 -0.74 4.93
C LEU A 108 14.80 -0.63 6.42
N ALA A 109 13.99 -1.53 6.97
CA ALA A 109 13.61 -1.49 8.37
C ALA A 109 14.81 -1.70 9.31
N GLU A 110 15.78 -2.52 8.90
CA GLU A 110 17.02 -2.77 9.65
C GLU A 110 18.03 -1.63 9.51
N ASN A 111 18.13 -1.02 8.32
CA ASN A 111 19.22 -0.09 8.01
C ASN A 111 18.83 1.39 8.03
N SER A 112 17.54 1.72 7.83
CA SER A 112 17.10 3.11 7.72
C SER A 112 15.61 3.30 8.03
N PRO A 113 15.27 3.59 9.30
CA PRO A 113 13.91 3.94 9.71
C PRO A 113 13.23 5.02 8.86
N PRO A 114 13.89 6.14 8.47
CA PRO A 114 13.27 7.14 7.62
C PRO A 114 12.83 6.62 6.24
N LEU A 115 13.61 5.71 5.65
CA LEU A 115 13.29 5.12 4.34
C LEU A 115 12.15 4.11 4.46
N PHE A 116 12.22 3.22 5.44
CA PHE A 116 11.14 2.27 5.71
C PHE A 116 9.81 3.00 5.97
N LEU A 117 9.81 4.04 6.79
CA LEU A 117 8.62 4.82 7.11
C LEU A 117 8.04 5.58 5.89
N CYS A 118 8.87 5.90 4.90
CA CYS A 118 8.38 6.40 3.61
C CYS A 118 7.53 5.36 2.88
N HIS A 119 8.03 4.12 2.82
CA HIS A 119 7.28 3.02 2.22
C HIS A 119 6.01 2.70 3.00
N PHE A 120 6.10 2.60 4.33
CA PHE A 120 4.95 2.39 5.22
C PHE A 120 3.82 3.38 4.91
N TYR A 121 4.14 4.68 4.87
CA TYR A 121 3.16 5.71 4.54
C TYR A 121 2.56 5.53 3.14
N ASN A 122 3.39 5.31 2.12
CA ASN A 122 2.91 5.22 0.75
C ASN A 122 2.10 3.95 0.47
N ILE A 123 2.38 2.83 1.16
CA ILE A 123 1.57 1.61 1.08
C ILE A 123 0.13 1.91 1.51
N TYR A 124 -0.06 2.50 2.70
CA TYR A 124 -1.40 2.84 3.17
C TYR A 124 -2.04 3.97 2.36
N PHE A 125 -1.27 5.01 2.01
CA PHE A 125 -1.78 6.12 1.20
C PHE A 125 -2.29 5.64 -0.16
N SER A 126 -1.52 4.81 -0.89
CA SER A 126 -1.93 4.27 -2.17
C SER A 126 -3.19 3.41 -2.06
N HIS A 127 -3.29 2.59 -1.01
CA HIS A 127 -4.48 1.75 -0.78
C HIS A 127 -5.74 2.59 -0.52
N ILE A 128 -5.61 3.65 0.29
CA ILE A 128 -6.72 4.51 0.68
C ILE A 128 -7.13 5.47 -0.45
N ALA A 129 -6.17 5.99 -1.22
CA ALA A 129 -6.44 6.96 -2.29
C ALA A 129 -6.84 6.28 -3.62
N GLY A 130 -6.01 5.37 -4.12
CA GLY A 130 -6.19 4.73 -5.43
C GLY A 130 -6.81 3.34 -5.37
N GLY A 131 -6.56 2.59 -4.30
CA GLY A 131 -7.04 1.21 -4.14
C GLY A 131 -8.56 1.07 -4.23
N GLN A 132 -9.31 2.09 -3.80
CA GLN A 132 -10.78 2.12 -3.87
C GLN A 132 -11.32 2.01 -5.31
N VAL A 133 -10.64 2.62 -6.28
CA VAL A 133 -11.07 2.56 -7.69
C VAL A 133 -10.90 1.14 -8.23
N ILE A 134 -9.75 0.53 -7.94
CA ILE A 134 -9.44 -0.86 -8.31
C ILE A 134 -10.43 -1.82 -7.64
N ALA A 135 -10.71 -1.63 -6.35
CA ALA A 135 -11.65 -2.43 -5.57
C ALA A 135 -13.03 -2.47 -6.22
N LYS A 136 -13.53 -1.30 -6.62
CA LYS A 136 -14.84 -1.17 -7.26
C LYS A 136 -14.88 -1.92 -8.58
N GLN A 137 -13.87 -1.74 -9.44
CA GLN A 137 -13.81 -2.41 -10.73
C GLN A 137 -13.73 -3.94 -10.59
N VAL A 138 -12.91 -4.45 -9.67
CA VAL A 138 -12.83 -5.89 -9.38
C VAL A 138 -14.15 -6.41 -8.81
N SER A 139 -14.76 -5.68 -7.88
CA SER A 139 -16.05 -6.05 -7.30
C SER A 139 -17.13 -6.20 -8.36
N ASP A 140 -17.25 -5.21 -9.24
CA ASP A 140 -18.24 -5.19 -10.31
C ASP A 140 -17.99 -6.30 -11.35
N LYS A 141 -16.74 -6.49 -11.78
CA LYS A 141 -16.39 -7.43 -12.87
C LYS A 141 -16.25 -8.89 -12.40
N LEU A 142 -15.72 -9.13 -11.21
CA LEU A 142 -15.37 -10.48 -10.74
C LEU A 142 -16.22 -10.98 -9.57
N LEU A 143 -16.77 -10.09 -8.74
CA LEU A 143 -17.36 -10.46 -7.45
C LEU A 143 -18.85 -10.12 -7.32
N LYS A 144 -19.53 -9.82 -8.44
CA LYS A 144 -20.96 -9.51 -8.49
C LYS A 144 -21.37 -8.39 -7.52
N GLY A 145 -20.51 -7.39 -7.37
CA GLY A 145 -20.74 -6.24 -6.48
C GLY A 145 -20.44 -6.51 -5.00
N ARG A 146 -19.83 -7.65 -4.64
CA ARG A 146 -19.42 -7.92 -3.25
C ARG A 146 -18.32 -6.96 -2.81
N GLU A 147 -18.58 -6.25 -1.73
CA GLU A 147 -17.57 -5.44 -1.06
C GLU A 147 -16.61 -6.31 -0.23
N MET A 148 -15.32 -6.16 -0.51
CA MET A 148 -14.22 -6.92 0.10
C MET A 148 -13.79 -6.30 1.43
N GLU A 149 -13.46 -7.14 2.42
CA GLU A 149 -13.01 -6.71 3.75
C GLU A 149 -11.72 -5.87 3.69
N PHE A 150 -10.87 -6.13 2.71
CA PHE A 150 -9.63 -5.40 2.45
C PHE A 150 -9.83 -3.88 2.33
N TYR A 151 -11.00 -3.45 1.84
CA TYR A 151 -11.32 -2.03 1.61
C TYR A 151 -12.32 -1.46 2.63
N LYS A 152 -12.59 -2.18 3.71
CA LYS A 152 -13.43 -1.70 4.83
C LYS A 152 -12.55 -1.31 6.02
N TRP A 153 -12.91 -0.20 6.65
CA TRP A 153 -12.26 0.27 7.88
C TRP A 153 -13.28 0.49 8.99
N ASP A 154 -12.82 0.32 10.23
CA ASP A 154 -13.54 0.81 11.38
C ASP A 154 -13.23 2.31 11.54
N GLY A 155 -14.15 3.15 11.06
CA GLY A 155 -14.02 4.60 11.03
C GLY A 155 -13.52 5.18 9.70
N ASP A 156 -13.10 6.46 9.73
CA ASP A 156 -12.67 7.19 8.55
C ASP A 156 -11.19 6.95 8.24
N ALA A 157 -10.91 6.22 7.16
CA ALA A 157 -9.55 5.88 6.73
C ALA A 157 -8.67 7.11 6.42
N GLN A 158 -9.25 8.21 5.91
CA GLN A 158 -8.50 9.45 5.66
C GLN A 158 -8.06 10.10 6.98
N GLU A 159 -8.90 10.03 8.01
CA GLU A 159 -8.57 10.54 9.34
C GLU A 159 -7.51 9.69 10.04
N LEU A 160 -7.59 8.35 9.90
CA LEU A 160 -6.54 7.45 10.37
C LEU A 160 -5.20 7.74 9.68
N LEU A 161 -5.22 7.91 8.35
CA LEU A 161 -4.02 8.24 7.57
C LEU A 161 -3.47 9.63 7.92
N ARG A 162 -4.34 10.62 8.21
CA ARG A 162 -3.91 11.93 8.71
C ARG A 162 -3.15 11.79 10.03
N GLY A 163 -3.64 10.96 10.95
CA GLY A 163 -2.95 10.68 12.22
C GLY A 163 -1.56 10.06 12.02
N VAL A 164 -1.41 9.13 11.07
CA VAL A 164 -0.11 8.58 10.67
C VAL A 164 0.81 9.68 10.13
N ARG A 165 0.30 10.55 9.26
CA ARG A 165 1.06 11.66 8.68
C ARG A 165 1.56 12.64 9.74
N GLU A 166 0.73 12.96 10.74
CA GLU A 166 1.10 13.84 11.84
C GLU A 166 2.24 13.24 12.69
N LYS A 167 2.15 11.96 13.03
CA LYS A 167 3.22 11.23 13.73
C LYS A 167 4.53 11.20 12.93
N LEU A 168 4.46 10.95 11.62
CA LEU A 168 5.63 11.00 10.73
C LEU A 168 6.26 12.39 10.68
N ASN A 169 5.44 13.44 10.64
CA ASN A 169 5.94 14.81 10.64
C ASN A 169 6.68 15.12 11.95
N ALA A 170 6.13 14.73 13.09
CA ALA A 170 6.75 14.93 14.40
C ALA A 170 8.08 14.16 14.51
N LEU A 171 8.12 12.89 14.11
CA LEU A 171 9.36 12.11 14.08
C LEU A 171 10.39 12.75 13.12
N GLY A 172 9.92 13.21 11.97
CA GLY A 172 10.74 13.88 10.97
C GLY A 172 11.38 15.16 11.47
N GLU A 173 10.89 15.83 12.52
CA GLU A 173 11.55 17.02 13.08
C GLU A 173 12.99 16.72 13.52
N HIS A 174 13.24 15.50 13.99
CA HIS A 174 14.53 15.03 14.47
C HIS A 174 15.45 14.49 13.37
N TRP A 175 14.96 14.33 12.14
CA TRP A 175 15.78 13.88 11.02
C TRP A 175 16.62 15.02 10.43
N SER A 176 17.84 14.69 10.05
CA SER A 176 18.69 15.55 9.25
C SER A 176 18.05 15.90 7.91
N ARG A 177 18.57 16.95 7.28
CA ARG A 177 18.11 17.36 5.93
C ARG A 177 18.38 16.27 4.88
N ASP A 178 19.48 15.54 5.01
CA ASP A 178 19.83 14.45 4.09
C ASP A 178 18.85 13.28 4.21
N GLU A 179 18.52 12.85 5.44
CA GLU A 179 17.52 11.80 5.69
C GLU A 179 16.15 12.16 5.13
N LYS A 180 15.70 13.42 5.34
CA LYS A 180 14.45 13.93 4.74
C LYS A 180 14.47 13.84 3.21
N ASN A 181 15.58 14.23 2.58
CA ASN A 181 15.71 14.19 1.13
C ASN A 181 15.75 12.74 0.61
N LYS A 182 16.44 11.85 1.31
CA LYS A 182 16.49 10.41 0.99
C LYS A 182 15.09 9.78 1.11
N CYS A 183 14.39 10.03 2.20
CA CYS A 183 13.01 9.62 2.42
C CYS A 183 12.11 10.05 1.25
N LEU A 184 12.18 11.31 0.82
CA LEU A 184 11.36 11.79 -0.30
C LEU A 184 11.64 11.06 -1.64
N ARG A 185 12.91 10.77 -1.95
CA ARG A 185 13.27 10.02 -3.16
C ARG A 185 12.79 8.57 -3.14
N GLU A 186 12.53 8.05 -1.95
CA GLU A 186 12.10 6.68 -1.73
C GLU A 186 10.64 6.46 -2.17
N ALA A 187 9.81 7.52 -2.17
CA ALA A 187 8.41 7.42 -2.58
C ALA A 187 8.24 6.85 -3.99
N THR A 188 9.08 7.26 -4.95
CA THR A 188 9.05 6.73 -6.32
C THR A 188 9.30 5.22 -6.37
N LYS A 189 10.14 4.68 -5.48
CA LYS A 189 10.36 3.23 -5.40
C LYS A 189 9.15 2.53 -4.81
N ALA A 190 8.52 3.11 -3.79
CA ALA A 190 7.29 2.58 -3.22
C ALA A 190 6.19 2.44 -4.29
N PHE A 191 5.94 3.51 -5.07
CA PHE A 191 4.96 3.47 -6.15
C PHE A 191 5.32 2.47 -7.26
N ARG A 192 6.61 2.33 -7.58
CA ARG A 192 7.05 1.32 -8.56
C ARG A 192 6.72 -0.10 -8.08
N SER A 193 7.07 -0.44 -6.85
CA SER A 193 6.81 -1.77 -6.28
C SER A 193 5.32 -2.05 -6.15
N LEU A 194 4.54 -1.08 -5.67
CA LEU A 194 3.07 -1.19 -5.59
C LEU A 194 2.43 -1.33 -6.98
N GLY A 195 2.93 -0.59 -7.97
CA GLY A 195 2.47 -0.69 -9.35
C GLY A 195 2.73 -2.06 -9.97
N GLN A 196 3.87 -2.70 -9.63
CA GLN A 196 4.15 -4.08 -10.06
C GLN A 196 3.15 -5.08 -9.47
N ILE A 197 2.78 -4.91 -8.19
CA ILE A 197 1.77 -5.75 -7.54
C ILE A 197 0.37 -5.51 -8.13
N VAL A 198 -0.03 -4.24 -8.33
CA VAL A 198 -1.32 -3.90 -8.96
C VAL A 198 -1.45 -4.47 -10.37
N ARG A 199 -0.36 -4.49 -11.15
CA ARG A 199 -0.36 -5.08 -12.50
C ARG A 199 -0.70 -6.56 -12.51
N LEU A 200 -0.51 -7.29 -11.40
CA LEU A 200 -0.90 -8.70 -11.30
C LEU A 200 -2.40 -8.90 -11.58
N ILE A 201 -3.25 -7.92 -11.27
CA ILE A 201 -4.71 -8.01 -11.41
C ILE A 201 -5.16 -8.32 -12.84
N ILE A 202 -4.43 -7.79 -13.83
CA ILE A 202 -4.77 -7.90 -15.26
C ILE A 202 -3.94 -8.96 -15.99
N LEU A 203 -3.15 -9.76 -15.25
CA LEU A 203 -2.40 -10.89 -15.80
C LEU A 203 -3.26 -12.16 -15.89
#